data_AF-J9DSV2-F1
#
_entry.id   AF-J9DSV2-F1
#
_cell.length_a   1.000
_cell.length_b   1.000
_cell.length_c   1.000
_cell.angle_alpha   90.00
_cell.angle_beta   90.00
_cell.angle_gamma   90.00
#
_symmetry.space_group_name_H-M   'P 1'
#
loop_
_entity.id
_entity.type
_entity.pdbx_description
1 polymer ?
#
loop_
_entity_poly.entity_id
_entity_poly.type
_entity_poly.pdbx_seq_one_letter_code
_entity_poly.pdbx_strand_id
1 'polypeptide(L)'
;MQLLPCSAMLGKLFVNDVIIAVDDKPVKNTPMFIEAVRAATGRKIKIKYRRKEWYSSHVKMLPMPRPGWESFELDLYWREVDAPLGILIHEDSYGRIVISMVQNGSVASKMLRPGDILVKINNKPISNKYVAKQVSLSIL
;
A
#
# COMPACT_ATOMS: atom_id res chain seq x y z
N MET A 1 -10.29 -12.27 6.57
CA MET A 1 -10.07 -12.76 5.20
C MET A 1 -8.62 -12.47 4.82
N GLN A 2 -7.86 -13.48 4.41
CA GLN A 2 -6.49 -13.27 3.94
C GLN A 2 -6.54 -13.09 2.41
N LEU A 3 -5.95 -12.01 1.91
CA LEU A 3 -5.82 -11.80 0.47
C LEU A 3 -4.60 -12.59 -0.03
N LEU A 4 -4.82 -13.47 -0.99
CA LEU A 4 -3.74 -14.26 -1.58
C LEU A 4 -2.95 -13.43 -2.60
N PRO A 5 -1.63 -13.62 -2.72
CA PRO A 5 -0.77 -12.90 -3.68
C PRO A 5 -1.16 -13.05 -5.16
N CYS A 6 -1.98 -14.04 -5.51
CA CYS A 6 -2.48 -14.28 -6.87
C CYS A 6 -3.96 -13.86 -7.06
N SER A 7 -4.57 -13.21 -6.07
CA SER A 7 -5.97 -12.79 -6.15
C SER A 7 -6.14 -11.60 -7.10
N ALA A 8 -7.20 -11.61 -7.92
CA ALA A 8 -7.61 -10.45 -8.72
C ALA A 8 -7.97 -9.20 -7.89
N MET A 9 -8.07 -9.37 -6.57
CA MET A 9 -8.33 -8.32 -5.58
C MET A 9 -7.04 -7.72 -4.99
N LEU A 10 -5.87 -8.31 -5.28
CA LEU A 10 -4.60 -7.77 -4.82
C LEU A 10 -4.41 -6.33 -5.32
N GLY A 11 -4.03 -5.43 -4.42
CA GLY A 11 -3.88 -4.00 -4.70
C GLY A 11 -5.19 -3.22 -4.86
N LYS A 12 -6.36 -3.88 -4.77
CA LYS A 12 -7.69 -3.24 -4.87
C LYS A 12 -8.41 -3.24 -3.52
N LEU A 13 -8.48 -4.41 -2.90
CA LEU A 13 -8.95 -4.58 -1.54
C LEU A 13 -7.76 -4.77 -0.62
N PHE A 14 -7.90 -4.33 0.63
CA PHE A 14 -6.88 -4.38 1.64
C PHE A 14 -7.44 -5.02 2.91
N VAL A 15 -6.54 -5.52 3.76
CA VAL A 15 -6.93 -6.02 5.08
C VAL A 15 -7.65 -4.88 5.83
N ASN A 16 -8.67 -5.23 6.62
CA ASN A 16 -9.59 -4.31 7.31
C ASN A 16 -10.63 -3.59 6.44
N ASP A 17 -10.73 -3.92 5.15
CA ASP A 17 -11.94 -3.59 4.39
C ASP A 17 -13.16 -4.31 4.92
N VAL A 18 -14.23 -3.55 5.10
CA VAL A 18 -15.56 -4.09 5.41
C VAL A 18 -16.35 -4.14 4.11
N ILE A 19 -16.50 -5.33 3.55
CA ILE A 19 -17.32 -5.55 2.35
C ILE A 19 -18.79 -5.33 2.71
N ILE A 20 -19.47 -4.45 1.98
CA ILE A 20 -20.87 -4.06 2.22
C ILE A 20 -21.79 -4.78 1.22
N ALA A 21 -21.41 -4.85 -0.05
CA ALA A 21 -22.23 -5.44 -1.10
C ALA A 21 -21.41 -5.90 -2.31
N VAL A 22 -21.96 -6.85 -3.06
CA VAL A 22 -21.46 -7.30 -4.38
C VAL A 22 -22.61 -7.20 -5.38
N ASP A 23 -22.40 -6.50 -6.49
CA ASP A 23 -23.44 -6.19 -7.50
C ASP A 23 -24.73 -5.67 -6.88
N ASP A 24 -24.58 -4.71 -5.95
CA ASP A 24 -25.66 -4.06 -5.20
C ASP A 24 -26.43 -5.00 -4.24
N LYS A 25 -26.07 -6.29 -4.15
CA LYS A 25 -26.60 -7.24 -3.15
C LYS A 25 -25.81 -7.14 -1.84
N PRO A 26 -26.46 -6.86 -0.69
CA PRO A 26 -25.80 -6.76 0.59
C PRO A 26 -25.09 -8.06 0.98
N VAL A 27 -23.88 -7.94 1.53
CA VAL A 27 -23.08 -9.04 2.04
C VAL A 27 -22.86 -8.82 3.53
N LYS A 28 -23.27 -9.80 4.36
CA LYS A 28 -23.19 -9.68 5.82
C LYS A 28 -22.08 -10.54 6.45
N ASN A 29 -21.58 -11.53 5.72
CA ASN A 29 -20.58 -12.47 6.21
C ASN A 29 -19.74 -13.05 5.05
N THR A 30 -18.65 -13.73 5.40
CA THR A 30 -17.70 -14.30 4.43
C THR A 30 -18.35 -15.34 3.50
N PRO A 31 -19.21 -16.27 3.96
CA PRO A 31 -19.88 -17.22 3.06
C PRO A 31 -20.69 -16.54 1.95
N MET A 32 -21.50 -15.52 2.28
CA MET A 32 -22.27 -14.76 1.29
C MET A 32 -21.36 -14.08 0.26
N PHE A 33 -20.21 -13.55 0.70
CA PHE A 33 -19.23 -12.94 -0.21
C PHE A 33 -18.68 -13.97 -1.20
N ILE A 34 -18.25 -15.13 -0.70
CA ILE A 34 -17.67 -16.20 -1.53
C ILE A 34 -18.71 -16.71 -2.53
N GLU A 35 -19.96 -16.91 -2.10
CA GLU A 35 -21.06 -17.31 -2.96
C GLU A 35 -21.32 -16.28 -4.08
N ALA A 36 -21.38 -14.99 -3.73
CA ALA A 36 -21.60 -13.92 -4.70
C ALA A 36 -20.46 -13.84 -5.74
N VAL A 37 -19.21 -14.00 -5.32
CA VAL A 37 -18.04 -14.03 -6.22
C VAL A 37 -18.09 -15.25 -7.13
N ARG A 38 -18.40 -16.43 -6.60
CA ARG A 38 -18.51 -17.68 -7.39
C ARG A 38 -19.66 -17.60 -8.41
N ALA A 39 -20.81 -17.07 -8.01
CA ALA A 39 -21.97 -16.89 -8.89
C ALA A 39 -21.70 -15.89 -10.03
N ALA A 40 -20.66 -15.07 -9.91
CA ALA A 40 -20.26 -14.11 -10.93
C ALA A 40 -19.09 -14.58 -11.82
N THR A 41 -18.77 -15.88 -11.80
CA THR A 41 -17.73 -16.47 -12.65
C THR A 41 -17.97 -16.08 -14.13
N GLY A 42 -16.92 -15.59 -14.80
CA GLY A 42 -16.97 -15.19 -16.21
C GLY A 42 -17.50 -13.77 -16.48
N ARG A 43 -17.83 -12.99 -15.46
CA ARG A 43 -18.27 -11.58 -15.63
C ARG A 43 -17.63 -10.63 -14.61
N LYS A 44 -17.70 -9.32 -14.90
CA LYS A 44 -17.26 -8.28 -13.96
C LYS A 44 -18.22 -8.20 -12.76
N ILE A 45 -17.68 -7.91 -11.58
CA ILE A 45 -18.44 -7.61 -10.36
C ILE A 45 -18.12 -6.22 -9.83
N LYS A 46 -19.11 -5.58 -9.21
CA LYS A 46 -18.96 -4.34 -8.46
C LYS A 46 -18.96 -4.64 -6.97
N ILE A 47 -17.86 -4.34 -6.28
CA ILE A 47 -17.75 -4.51 -4.83
C ILE A 47 -17.88 -3.15 -4.16
N LYS A 48 -18.89 -3.00 -3.28
CA LYS A 48 -19.02 -1.87 -2.36
C LYS A 48 -18.39 -2.25 -1.03
N TYR A 49 -17.51 -1.40 -0.52
CA TYR A 49 -16.83 -1.63 0.75
C TYR A 49 -16.69 -0.31 1.53
N ARG A 50 -16.53 -0.42 2.85
CA ARG A 50 -16.12 0.67 3.73
C ARG A 50 -14.72 0.37 4.24
N ARG A 51 -13.85 1.36 4.17
CA ARG A 51 -12.56 1.35 4.85
C ARG A 51 -12.54 2.44 5.89
N LYS A 52 -12.14 2.12 7.12
CA LYS A 52 -11.70 3.14 8.08
C LYS A 52 -10.29 3.53 7.64
N GLU A 53 -10.17 4.64 6.92
CA GLU A 53 -8.87 5.12 6.43
C GLU A 53 -8.13 5.77 7.60
N TRP A 54 -7.07 5.10 8.09
CA TRP A 54 -6.21 5.60 9.18
C TRP A 54 -5.29 6.72 8.70
N TYR A 55 -5.23 6.93 7.39
CA TYR A 55 -4.45 7.96 6.73
C TYR A 55 -5.17 8.48 5.48
N SER A 56 -4.68 9.57 4.89
CA SER A 56 -4.90 9.88 3.48
C SER A 56 -3.55 9.99 2.80
N SER A 57 -3.50 9.64 1.51
CA SER A 57 -2.28 9.72 0.72
C SER A 57 -2.51 10.50 -0.55
N HIS A 58 -1.49 11.24 -0.97
CA HIS A 58 -1.47 11.91 -2.26
C HIS A 58 -0.19 11.50 -3.00
N VAL A 59 -0.33 11.09 -4.26
CA VAL A 59 0.80 10.69 -5.10
C VAL A 59 0.91 11.71 -6.22
N LYS A 60 2.11 12.28 -6.36
CA LYS A 60 2.46 13.17 -7.45
C LYS A 60 3.52 12.50 -8.30
N MET A 61 3.17 12.15 -9.54
CA MET A 61 4.12 11.65 -10.51
C MET A 61 5.17 12.72 -10.82
N LEU A 62 6.42 12.32 -10.80
CA LEU A 62 7.56 13.18 -11.14
C LEU A 62 8.07 12.82 -12.55
N PRO A 63 8.86 13.73 -13.17
CA PRO A 63 9.53 13.42 -14.41
C PRO A 63 10.41 12.16 -14.29
N MET A 64 10.39 11.35 -15.34
CA MET A 64 11.19 10.14 -15.46
C MET A 64 12.67 10.46 -15.22
N PRO A 65 13.35 9.88 -14.21
CA PRO A 65 14.75 10.21 -13.94
C PRO A 65 15.69 9.60 -14.97
N ARG A 66 15.30 8.47 -15.57
CA ARG A 66 16.00 7.79 -16.66
C ARG A 66 15.07 6.77 -17.35
N PRO A 67 15.36 6.35 -18.59
CA PRO A 67 14.51 5.41 -19.32
C PRO A 67 14.17 4.15 -18.51
N GLY A 68 12.87 3.84 -18.45
CA GLY A 68 12.36 2.66 -17.73
C GLY A 68 12.25 2.81 -16.21
N TRP A 69 12.46 4.01 -15.65
CA TRP A 69 12.32 4.28 -14.22
C TRP A 69 11.16 5.23 -13.96
N GLU A 70 10.26 4.88 -13.06
CA GLU A 70 9.23 5.82 -12.59
C GLU A 70 9.71 6.52 -11.32
N SER A 71 9.29 7.77 -11.13
CA SER A 71 9.53 8.54 -9.91
C SER A 71 8.23 9.24 -9.49
N PHE A 72 8.03 9.34 -8.19
CA PHE A 72 6.86 10.00 -7.61
C PHE A 72 7.16 10.51 -6.21
N GLU A 73 6.42 11.53 -5.78
CA GLU A 73 6.33 11.95 -4.39
C GLU A 73 5.07 11.34 -3.77
N LEU A 74 5.22 10.79 -2.56
CA LEU A 74 4.13 10.23 -1.77
C LEU A 74 3.98 11.06 -0.50
N ASP A 75 2.86 11.79 -0.40
CA ASP A 75 2.45 12.48 0.81
C ASP A 75 1.56 11.54 1.63
N LEU A 76 1.83 11.42 2.93
CA LEU A 76 1.04 10.64 3.87
C LEU A 76 0.55 11.53 5.01
N TYR A 77 -0.76 11.53 5.25
CA TYR A 77 -1.42 12.26 6.32
C TYR A 77 -2.05 11.27 7.28
N TRP A 78 -1.49 11.13 8.48
CA TRP A 78 -2.01 10.26 9.52
C TRP A 78 -3.22 10.88 10.23
N ARG A 79 -4.28 10.10 10.42
CA ARG A 79 -5.46 10.54 11.20
C ARG A 79 -5.43 10.03 12.65
N GLU A 80 -4.77 8.90 12.86
CA GLU A 80 -4.49 8.33 14.19
C GLU A 80 -2.96 8.25 14.33
N VAL A 81 -2.46 8.68 15.49
CA VAL A 81 -1.05 8.57 15.86
C VAL A 81 -0.79 7.07 16.10
N ASP A 82 0.36 6.53 15.67
CA ASP A 82 0.80 5.13 15.85
C ASP A 82 0.50 4.10 14.75
N ALA A 83 -0.04 4.49 13.59
CA ALA A 83 -0.17 3.55 12.48
C ALA A 83 1.20 3.32 11.79
N PRO A 84 1.78 2.10 11.82
CA PRO A 84 3.09 1.88 11.21
C PRO A 84 3.02 1.95 9.68
N LEU A 85 4.04 2.57 9.07
CA LEU A 85 4.18 2.60 7.60
C LEU A 85 4.27 1.18 7.01
N GLY A 86 4.87 0.24 7.76
CA GLY A 86 4.96 -1.18 7.44
C GLY A 86 5.87 -1.45 6.24
N ILE A 87 7.09 -0.91 6.29
CA ILE A 87 8.17 -1.18 5.33
C ILE A 87 9.42 -1.64 6.05
N LEU A 88 10.21 -2.48 5.38
CA LEU A 88 11.61 -2.73 5.74
C LEU A 88 12.51 -2.12 4.67
N ILE A 89 13.60 -1.52 5.12
CA ILE A 89 14.58 -0.88 4.25
C ILE A 89 15.97 -1.48 4.51
N HIS A 90 16.78 -1.54 3.47
CA HIS A 90 18.19 -1.87 3.56
C HIS A 90 19.00 -0.98 2.63
N GLU A 91 20.31 -0.99 2.83
CA GLU A 91 21.26 -0.36 1.93
C GLU A 91 21.80 -1.43 0.98
N ASP A 92 21.70 -1.20 -0.33
CA ASP A 92 22.21 -2.12 -1.33
C ASP A 92 23.72 -1.95 -1.54
N SER A 93 24.32 -2.76 -2.42
CA SER A 93 25.75 -2.72 -2.73
C SER A 93 26.23 -1.42 -3.39
N TYR A 94 25.30 -0.56 -3.83
CA TYR A 94 25.57 0.75 -4.42
C TYR A 94 25.31 1.90 -3.43
N GLY A 95 25.05 1.61 -2.15
CA GLY A 95 24.77 2.60 -1.12
C GLY A 95 23.35 3.20 -1.19
N ARG A 96 22.45 2.61 -2.00
CA ARG A 96 21.08 3.11 -2.16
C ARG A 96 20.18 2.52 -1.11
N ILE A 97 19.22 3.30 -0.62
CA ILE A 97 18.23 2.83 0.33
C ILE A 97 17.04 2.25 -0.41
N VAL A 98 16.86 0.94 -0.28
CA VAL A 98 15.88 0.17 -1.04
C VAL A 98 14.87 -0.44 -0.08
N ILE A 99 13.59 -0.37 -0.44
CA ILE A 99 12.52 -1.07 0.26
C ILE A 99 12.71 -2.57 0.00
N SER A 100 13.08 -3.34 1.02
CA SER A 100 13.22 -4.79 0.92
C SER A 100 11.89 -5.52 1.09
N MET A 101 10.96 -4.93 1.85
CA MET A 101 9.67 -5.55 2.13
C MET A 101 8.61 -4.49 2.40
N VAL A 102 7.39 -4.79 1.97
CA VAL A 102 6.19 -4.02 2.31
C VAL A 102 5.21 -4.98 2.98
N GLN A 103 4.82 -4.66 4.21
CA GLN A 103 3.92 -5.50 5.00
C GLN A 103 2.52 -5.47 4.40
N ASN A 104 1.95 -6.65 4.13
CA ASN A 104 0.58 -6.73 3.61
C ASN A 104 -0.42 -6.05 4.56
N GLY A 105 -1.24 -5.16 4.00
CA GLY A 105 -2.23 -4.40 4.76
C GLY A 105 -1.66 -3.17 5.48
N SER A 106 -0.37 -2.87 5.37
CA SER A 106 0.20 -1.63 5.88
C SER A 106 -0.20 -0.41 5.04
N VAL A 107 0.13 0.77 5.54
CA VAL A 107 -0.05 2.04 4.81
C VAL A 107 0.72 2.03 3.49
N ALA A 108 1.96 1.54 3.52
CA ALA A 108 2.79 1.44 2.33
C ALA A 108 2.25 0.45 1.30
N SER A 109 1.52 -0.60 1.70
CA SER A 109 1.07 -1.68 0.80
C SER A 109 0.20 -1.23 -0.37
N LYS A 110 -0.37 -0.02 -0.32
CA LYS A 110 -1.14 0.53 -1.43
C LYS A 110 -0.24 1.18 -2.50
N MET A 111 0.86 1.80 -2.10
CA MET A 111 1.60 2.78 -2.91
C MET A 111 3.06 2.40 -3.19
N LEU A 112 3.69 1.65 -2.29
CA LEU A 112 5.09 1.28 -2.35
C LEU A 112 5.24 -0.21 -2.65
N ARG A 113 6.38 -0.57 -3.24
CA ARG A 113 6.73 -1.94 -3.63
C ARG A 113 8.14 -2.31 -3.16
N PRO A 114 8.40 -3.60 -2.89
CA PRO A 114 9.77 -4.07 -2.76
C PRO A 114 10.58 -3.73 -4.02
N GLY A 115 11.79 -3.21 -3.83
CA GLY A 115 12.67 -2.72 -4.90
C GLY A 115 12.61 -1.22 -5.14
N ASP A 116 11.61 -0.52 -4.59
CA ASP A 116 11.57 0.95 -4.67
C ASP A 116 12.78 1.57 -3.95
N ILE A 117 13.34 2.61 -4.57
CA ILE A 117 14.51 3.32 -4.04
C ILE A 117 14.05 4.61 -3.35
N LEU A 118 14.32 4.70 -2.05
CA LEU A 118 14.03 5.87 -1.24
C LEU A 118 15.13 6.92 -1.43
N VAL A 119 14.77 8.04 -2.06
CA VAL A 119 15.69 9.15 -2.33
C VAL A 119 15.58 10.25 -1.28
N LYS A 120 14.37 10.47 -0.73
CA LYS A 120 14.05 11.59 0.16
C LYS A 120 12.89 11.20 1.08
N ILE A 121 12.92 11.65 2.34
CA ILE A 121 11.75 11.63 3.24
C ILE A 121 11.62 13.01 3.89
N ASN A 122 10.41 13.58 3.94
CA ASN A 122 10.11 14.88 4.56
C ASN A 122 11.09 15.98 4.13
N ASN A 123 11.34 16.08 2.83
CA ASN A 123 12.29 17.00 2.24
C ASN A 123 13.77 16.84 2.65
N LYS A 124 14.14 15.78 3.36
CA LYS A 124 15.53 15.45 3.68
C LYS A 124 16.05 14.35 2.74
N PRO A 125 17.16 14.57 2.03
CA PRO A 125 17.77 13.52 1.22
C PRO A 125 18.25 12.37 2.09
N ILE A 126 18.13 11.15 1.58
CA ILE A 126 18.58 9.95 2.28
C ILE A 126 19.89 9.49 1.64
N SER A 127 20.98 9.65 2.38
CA SER A 127 22.32 9.26 1.94
C SER A 127 22.77 7.89 2.43
N ASN A 128 22.17 7.37 3.51
CA ASN A 128 22.48 6.05 4.06
C ASN A 128 21.35 5.52 4.95
N LYS A 129 21.46 4.25 5.39
CA LYS A 129 20.43 3.59 6.21
C LYS A 129 20.19 4.24 7.57
N TYR A 130 21.19 4.90 8.14
CA TYR A 130 21.08 5.54 9.46
C TYR A 130 20.21 6.80 9.37
N VAL A 131 20.43 7.62 8.35
CA VAL A 131 19.59 8.80 8.04
C VAL A 131 18.16 8.35 7.78
N ALA A 132 17.98 7.29 6.98
CA ALA A 132 16.66 6.75 6.69
C ALA A 132 15.92 6.32 7.97
N LYS A 133 16.60 5.61 8.88
CA LYS A 133 16.03 5.18 10.16
C LYS A 133 15.69 6.35 11.08
N GLN A 134 16.59 7.33 11.23
CA GLN A 134 16.34 8.52 12.06
C GLN A 134 15.13 9.33 11.55
N VAL A 135 15.04 9.54 10.23
CA VAL A 135 13.93 10.27 9.64
C VAL A 135 12.62 9.48 9.71
N SER A 136 12.67 8.15 9.62
CA SER A 136 11.48 7.30 9.78
C SER A 136 10.98 7.24 11.23
N LEU A 137 11.89 7.22 12.21
CA LEU A 137 11.58 7.24 13.65
C LEU A 137 11.03 8.58 14.14
N SER A 138 11.17 9.66 13.38
CA SER A 138 10.60 10.97 13.73
C SER A 138 9.20 11.19 13.14
N ILE A 139 8.66 10.18 12.45
CA ILE A 139 7.32 10.17 11.83
C ILE A 139 6.39 9.17 12.55
N LEU A 140 6.96 8.31 13.40
CA LEU A 140 6.27 7.43 14.34
C LEU A 140 6.36 8.04 15.74
#